data_AF-A0A511FMR8-F1
#
_entry.id   AF-A0A511FMR8-F1
#
_cell.length_a   1.000
_cell.length_b   1.000
_cell.length_c   1.000
_cell.angle_alpha   90.00
_cell.angle_beta   90.00
_cell.angle_gamma   90.00
#
_symmetry.space_group_name_H-M   'P 1'
#
loop_
_entity.id
_entity.type
_entity.pdbx_description
1 polymer ?
#
loop_
_entity_poly.entity_id
_entity_poly.type
_entity_poly.pdbx_seq_one_letter_code
_entity_poly.pdbx_strand_id
1 'polypeptide(L)'
;MKIRYIVSVAALVVSPAQAETVYRLTAPTVACAAPAATRDANEAMQHGHDLTKFEKLYDCHVINDAGQWDEIAENGDVLLLRKTPPTPGLPPLYFVRRAVTSRGDTSSAEQDFVQTVESFRVDHHGSNQKSSASRPVHKEQNDAFVPGLASALPETDIFKNTIHTFREKIHILSERMGWQNGLVKFVEWGAGLYVLLKIGGAYRRRRAFRKALQTGKRLIDSLADRLQIRRKQLVFQNAYGTTIYDKWNKEKSDFMKREVYACFAKAGYEKYFEKATPLLLTYLDQVAFTEPRAVPVKSSNPDIYSPDMDPFDYERYCAKLLRKSGWEAIVTSECGDQGADIVASKKGLRLVLQCKLYSKAVGNDAVQQVAAAKHHYAGRFAAVVSNAPYTIPAQQLAKTNKIFLLHHDELQSFVRRLENFASARVRG
;
A
#
# COMPACT_ATOMS: atom_id res chain seq x y z
N MET A 1 26.78 -28.70 -44.38
CA MET A 1 25.96 -27.47 -44.35
C MET A 1 26.17 -26.77 -43.02
N LYS A 2 26.81 -25.60 -43.03
CA LYS A 2 27.06 -24.75 -41.86
C LYS A 2 25.84 -23.84 -41.65
N ILE A 3 25.09 -24.03 -40.57
CA ILE A 3 24.05 -23.08 -40.14
C ILE A 3 24.73 -22.10 -39.19
N ARG A 4 24.87 -20.85 -39.66
CA ARG A 4 25.43 -19.73 -38.90
C ARG A 4 24.44 -19.35 -37.80
N TYR A 5 24.91 -19.38 -36.56
CA TYR A 5 24.20 -18.81 -35.41
C TYR A 5 24.14 -17.28 -35.58
N ILE A 6 22.93 -16.73 -35.69
CA ILE A 6 22.71 -15.30 -35.45
C ILE A 6 22.64 -15.13 -33.94
N VAL A 7 23.72 -14.62 -33.36
CA VAL A 7 23.75 -14.15 -31.97
C VAL A 7 23.03 -12.81 -31.96
N SER A 8 21.75 -12.79 -31.58
CA SER A 8 21.10 -11.55 -31.18
C SER A 8 21.66 -11.12 -29.83
N VAL A 9 22.70 -10.28 -29.86
CA VAL A 9 23.12 -9.48 -28.72
C VAL A 9 21.99 -8.50 -28.44
N ALA A 10 21.12 -8.85 -27.50
CA ALA A 10 20.25 -7.88 -26.87
C ALA A 10 21.16 -6.94 -26.06
N ALA A 11 21.54 -5.82 -26.67
CA ALA A 11 22.12 -4.71 -25.94
C ALA A 11 21.14 -4.34 -24.83
N LEU A 12 21.56 -4.57 -23.58
CA LEU A 12 20.96 -3.91 -22.44
C LEU A 12 21.11 -2.41 -22.69
N VAL A 13 20.04 -1.79 -23.21
CA VAL A 13 19.87 -0.35 -23.14
C VAL A 13 19.69 -0.07 -21.66
N VAL A 14 20.81 0.16 -20.98
CA VAL A 14 20.83 0.85 -19.71
C VAL A 14 20.24 2.21 -20.03
N SER A 15 18.96 2.40 -19.68
CA SER A 15 18.41 3.74 -19.59
C SER A 15 19.35 4.53 -18.69
N PRO A 16 19.91 5.68 -19.13
CA PRO A 16 20.68 6.50 -18.22
C PRO A 16 19.77 6.82 -17.04
N ALA A 17 20.22 6.48 -15.84
CA ALA A 17 19.64 7.03 -14.62
C ALA A 17 19.49 8.54 -14.86
N GLN A 18 18.29 9.06 -14.64
CA GLN A 18 17.98 10.48 -14.83
C GLN A 18 19.11 11.30 -14.22
N ALA A 19 19.74 12.14 -15.05
CA ALA A 19 20.83 12.99 -14.61
C ALA A 19 20.33 13.81 -13.42
N GLU A 20 20.96 13.60 -12.26
CA GLU A 20 20.69 14.37 -11.06
C GLU A 20 21.03 15.83 -11.36
N THR A 21 20.01 16.69 -11.44
CA THR A 21 20.21 18.08 -11.85
C THR A 21 20.88 18.81 -10.69
N VAL A 22 22.13 19.20 -10.89
CA VAL A 22 22.93 19.90 -9.89
C VAL A 22 22.74 21.41 -10.05
N TYR A 23 22.38 22.07 -8.97
CA TYR A 23 22.20 23.51 -8.86
C TYR A 23 23.37 24.18 -8.14
N ARG A 24 23.56 25.47 -8.46
CA ARG A 24 24.45 26.39 -7.74
C ARG A 24 23.71 27.67 -7.39
N LEU A 25 24.12 28.34 -6.32
CA LEU A 25 23.55 29.62 -5.93
C LEU A 25 24.06 30.74 -6.84
N THR A 26 23.17 31.64 -7.25
CA THR A 26 23.51 32.85 -8.01
C THR A 26 23.87 34.03 -7.11
N ALA A 27 23.35 34.05 -5.88
CA ALA A 27 23.61 35.05 -4.87
C ALA A 27 23.34 34.47 -3.46
N PRO A 28 23.85 35.11 -2.38
CA PRO A 28 23.39 34.87 -1.02
C PRO A 28 21.87 34.80 -0.93
N THR A 29 21.34 33.70 -0.42
CA THR A 29 19.88 33.47 -0.35
C THR A 29 19.50 32.82 0.97
N VAL A 30 18.27 33.08 1.41
CA VAL A 30 17.70 32.39 2.57
C VAL A 30 17.01 31.12 2.07
N ALA A 31 17.33 29.99 2.68
CA ALA A 31 16.68 28.72 2.39
C ALA A 31 16.10 28.14 3.68
N CYS A 32 14.90 27.57 3.62
CA CYS A 32 14.15 27.11 4.80
C CYS A 32 13.70 25.67 4.65
N ALA A 33 13.44 25.00 5.78
CA ALA A 33 12.86 23.66 5.77
C ALA A 33 11.39 23.62 5.30
N ALA A 34 10.73 24.79 5.19
CA ALA A 34 9.34 24.93 4.76
C ALA A 34 9.18 25.84 3.51
N PRO A 35 8.40 25.43 2.49
CA PRO A 35 8.32 26.14 1.20
C PRO A 35 7.63 27.50 1.28
N ALA A 36 6.66 27.67 2.19
CA ALA A 36 6.00 28.96 2.40
C ALA A 36 6.94 29.96 3.09
N ALA A 37 7.69 29.50 4.10
CA ALA A 37 8.65 30.34 4.82
C ALA A 37 9.83 30.79 3.95
N THR A 38 10.27 29.96 3.00
CA THR A 38 11.31 30.34 2.03
C THR A 38 10.95 31.59 1.24
N ARG A 39 9.68 31.76 0.86
CA ARG A 39 9.21 32.94 0.11
C ARG A 39 9.25 34.19 0.97
N ASP A 40 8.55 34.15 2.11
CA ASP A 40 8.46 35.24 3.06
C ASP A 40 9.85 35.69 3.56
N ALA A 41 10.76 34.74 3.78
CA ALA A 41 12.12 35.02 4.26
C ALA A 41 13.01 35.66 3.17
N ASN A 42 12.87 35.26 1.90
CA ASN A 42 13.60 35.92 0.81
C ASN A 42 13.10 37.34 0.56
N GLU A 43 11.78 37.58 0.67
CA GLU A 43 11.22 38.93 0.61
C GLU A 43 11.70 39.79 1.78
N ALA A 44 11.68 39.24 3.00
CA ALA A 44 12.20 39.93 4.18
C ALA A 44 13.69 40.29 4.03
N MET A 45 14.50 39.37 3.51
CA MET A 45 15.93 39.61 3.24
C MET A 45 16.15 40.74 2.22
N GLN A 46 15.35 40.80 1.16
CA GLN A 46 15.46 41.86 0.13
C GLN A 46 15.15 43.25 0.67
N HIS A 47 14.24 43.34 1.64
CA HIS A 47 13.84 44.61 2.28
C HIS A 47 14.66 44.93 3.55
N GLY A 48 15.67 44.11 3.90
CA GLY A 48 16.52 44.33 5.07
C GLY A 48 15.82 44.10 6.41
N HIS A 49 14.76 43.29 6.44
CA HIS A 49 14.06 42.94 7.67
C HIS A 49 14.79 41.87 8.48
N ASP A 50 14.51 41.81 9.79
CA ASP A 50 15.09 40.83 10.71
C ASP A 50 14.63 39.39 10.38
N LEU A 51 15.61 38.49 10.16
CA LEU A 51 15.40 37.10 9.80
C LEU A 51 15.30 36.16 11.00
N THR A 52 15.57 36.63 12.24
CA THR A 52 15.64 35.78 13.44
C THR A 52 14.34 35.01 13.73
N LYS A 53 13.19 35.57 13.33
CA LYS A 53 11.88 34.91 13.41
C LYS A 53 11.84 33.67 12.52
N PHE A 54 12.37 33.76 11.31
CA PHE A 54 12.36 32.69 10.32
C PHE A 54 13.33 31.56 10.70
N GLU A 55 14.51 31.91 11.22
CA GLU A 55 15.50 30.94 11.74
C GLU A 55 14.89 30.07 12.85
N LYS A 56 14.18 30.67 13.81
CA LYS A 56 13.65 29.95 14.98
C LYS A 56 12.38 29.14 14.71
N LEU A 57 11.54 29.57 13.77
CA LEU A 57 10.23 28.96 13.52
C LEU A 57 10.22 27.98 12.34
N TYR A 58 11.10 28.18 11.36
CA TYR A 58 11.04 27.47 10.09
C TYR A 58 12.40 26.91 9.63
N ASP A 59 13.39 26.91 10.53
CA ASP A 59 14.74 26.40 10.28
C ASP A 59 15.33 27.00 8.99
N CYS A 60 15.20 28.33 8.90
CA CYS A 60 15.75 29.10 7.79
C CYS A 60 17.22 29.41 8.03
N HIS A 61 18.02 29.32 6.98
CA HIS A 61 19.44 29.59 7.02
C HIS A 61 19.81 30.55 5.88
N VAL A 62 20.67 31.53 6.17
CA VAL A 62 21.32 32.33 5.14
C VAL A 62 22.44 31.49 4.54
N ILE A 63 22.26 31.08 3.28
CA ILE A 63 23.22 30.26 2.56
C ILE A 63 24.07 31.16 1.65
N ASN A 64 25.36 31.24 2.00
CA ASN A 64 26.35 32.04 1.29
C ASN A 64 27.38 31.18 0.55
N ASP A 65 27.29 29.86 0.65
CA ASP A 65 28.32 28.97 0.15
C ASP A 65 28.10 28.58 -1.32
N ALA A 66 29.20 28.50 -2.07
CA ALA A 66 29.22 28.04 -3.46
C ALA A 66 29.12 26.50 -3.59
N GLY A 67 28.40 25.86 -2.67
CA GLY A 67 28.20 24.41 -2.64
C GLY A 67 27.43 23.88 -3.84
N GLN A 68 27.52 22.57 -4.07
CA GLN A 68 26.68 21.88 -5.04
C GLN A 68 25.38 21.46 -4.36
N TRP A 69 24.26 21.64 -5.05
CA TRP A 69 22.94 21.38 -4.51
C TRP A 69 22.17 20.45 -5.45
N ASP A 70 21.87 19.24 -5.02
CA ASP A 70 21.13 18.27 -5.83
C ASP A 70 19.63 18.45 -5.62
N GLU A 71 18.87 18.40 -6.71
CA GLU A 71 17.42 18.47 -6.65
C GLU A 71 16.80 17.19 -6.07
N ILE A 72 15.94 17.37 -5.06
CA ILE A 72 15.12 16.29 -4.50
C ILE A 72 13.69 16.37 -5.02
N ALA A 73 13.11 17.58 -5.07
CA ALA A 73 11.74 17.80 -5.53
C ALA A 73 11.50 19.25 -5.95
N GLU A 74 10.61 19.43 -6.92
CA GLU A 74 10.11 20.74 -7.34
C GLU A 74 8.72 21.02 -6.74
N ASN A 75 8.50 22.25 -6.26
CA ASN A 75 7.21 22.69 -5.74
C ASN A 75 6.91 24.12 -6.21
N GLY A 76 6.58 24.26 -7.49
CA GLY A 76 6.23 25.53 -8.11
C GLY A 76 7.43 26.46 -8.24
N ASP A 77 7.43 27.56 -7.50
CA ASP A 77 8.48 28.59 -7.52
C ASP A 77 9.64 28.34 -6.54
N VAL A 78 9.57 27.24 -5.77
CA VAL A 78 10.63 26.79 -4.86
C VAL A 78 11.09 25.37 -5.18
N LEU A 79 12.39 25.13 -5.00
CA LEU A 79 13.07 23.84 -5.22
C LEU A 79 13.58 23.29 -3.90
N LEU A 80 13.28 22.03 -3.61
CA LEU A 80 13.87 21.30 -2.49
C LEU A 80 15.21 20.72 -2.91
N LEU A 81 16.28 21.24 -2.32
CA LEU A 81 17.65 20.84 -2.66
C LEU A 81 18.37 20.26 -1.43
N ARG A 82 19.29 19.32 -1.68
CA ARG A 82 20.25 18.85 -0.67
C ARG A 82 21.66 19.28 -1.02
N LYS A 83 22.44 19.63 -0.01
CA LYS A 83 23.86 19.98 -0.20
C LYS A 83 24.68 18.73 -0.47
N THR A 84 25.57 18.80 -1.46
CA THR A 84 26.48 17.74 -1.85
C THR A 84 27.93 18.27 -1.87
N PRO A 85 28.82 17.72 -1.02
CA PRO A 85 28.59 16.66 -0.03
C PRO A 85 27.69 17.10 1.14
N PRO A 86 26.98 16.16 1.80
CA PRO A 86 26.07 16.48 2.90
C PRO A 86 26.82 17.08 4.09
N THR A 87 26.27 18.15 4.66
CA THR A 87 26.81 18.79 5.86
C THR A 87 26.06 18.26 7.09
N PRO A 88 26.74 17.72 8.12
CA PRO A 88 26.07 17.24 9.34
C PRO A 88 25.19 18.32 9.97
N GLY A 89 23.92 17.99 10.20
CA GLY A 89 22.94 18.90 10.81
C GLY A 89 22.25 19.86 9.84
N LEU A 90 22.58 19.87 8.54
CA LEU A 90 21.87 20.65 7.53
C LEU A 90 20.83 19.77 6.81
N PRO A 91 19.52 19.95 7.05
CA PRO A 91 18.49 19.21 6.33
C PRO A 91 18.41 19.66 4.87
N PRO A 92 17.66 18.94 4.00
CA PRO A 92 17.23 19.48 2.73
C PRO A 92 16.45 20.80 2.92
N LEU A 93 16.76 21.81 2.11
CA LEU A 93 16.16 23.13 2.22
C LEU A 93 15.48 23.54 0.92
N TYR A 94 14.42 24.32 1.04
CA TYR A 94 13.74 24.95 -0.08
C TYR A 94 14.43 26.26 -0.45
N PHE A 95 14.77 26.40 -1.72
CA PHE A 95 15.34 27.60 -2.35
C PHE A 95 14.33 28.20 -3.31
N VAL A 96 14.26 29.53 -3.41
CA VAL A 96 13.51 30.17 -4.50
C VAL A 96 14.20 29.88 -5.83
N ARG A 97 13.43 29.55 -6.88
CA ARG A 97 13.97 29.12 -8.18
C ARG A 97 14.92 30.16 -8.80
N ARG A 98 14.66 31.45 -8.57
CA ARG A 98 15.52 32.57 -9.02
C ARG A 98 16.89 32.66 -8.34
N ALA A 99 17.07 32.03 -7.18
CA ALA A 99 18.32 32.07 -6.43
C ALA A 99 19.29 30.94 -6.84
N VAL A 100 18.88 30.05 -7.74
CA VAL A 100 19.66 28.89 -8.15
C VAL A 100 19.71 28.73 -9.66
N THR A 101 20.83 28.25 -10.18
CA THR A 101 21.02 27.94 -11.60
C THR A 101 21.45 26.49 -11.79
N SER A 102 20.87 25.83 -12.79
CA SER A 102 21.24 24.48 -13.24
C SER A 102 22.64 24.50 -13.85
N ARG A 103 23.49 23.56 -13.44
CA ARG A 103 24.85 23.42 -13.97
C ARG A 103 24.89 22.81 -15.39
N GLY A 104 23.73 22.56 -15.99
CA GLY A 104 23.56 22.05 -17.36
C GLY A 104 23.39 23.12 -18.43
N ASP A 105 23.15 24.38 -18.05
CA ASP A 105 22.90 25.46 -19.01
C ASP A 105 24.10 26.42 -19.13
N THR A 106 25.27 25.88 -19.50
CA THR A 106 26.22 26.66 -20.29
C THR A 106 25.83 26.58 -21.76
N SER A 107 24.73 27.23 -22.13
CA SER A 107 24.44 27.60 -23.53
C SER A 107 23.63 28.88 -23.68
N SER A 108 23.50 29.71 -22.63
CA SER A 108 22.90 31.05 -22.74
C SER A 108 23.87 32.11 -23.30
N ALA A 109 24.93 31.68 -24.00
CA ALA A 109 25.75 32.51 -24.87
C ALA A 109 25.71 32.02 -26.33
N GLU A 110 24.85 31.05 -26.66
CA GLU A 110 24.74 30.45 -28.00
C GLU A 110 23.28 30.26 -28.44
N GLN A 111 22.39 31.18 -28.01
CA GLN A 111 21.00 31.28 -28.49
C GLN A 111 20.65 32.65 -29.08
N ASP A 112 21.66 33.48 -29.37
CA ASP A 112 21.49 34.68 -30.21
C ASP A 112 21.66 34.39 -31.72
N PHE A 113 21.84 33.13 -32.12
CA PHE A 113 22.07 32.77 -33.54
C PHE A 113 20.92 31.99 -34.21
N VAL A 114 19.84 31.66 -33.49
CA VAL A 114 18.71 30.90 -34.08
C VAL A 114 17.44 31.74 -34.22
N GLN A 115 17.42 32.97 -33.70
CA GLN A 115 16.30 33.91 -33.90
C GLN A 115 16.26 34.59 -35.29
N THR A 116 17.19 34.25 -36.18
CA THR A 116 17.31 34.85 -37.53
C THR A 116 16.78 33.95 -38.66
N VAL A 117 16.29 32.72 -38.41
CA VAL A 117 15.91 31.80 -39.50
C VAL A 117 14.41 31.48 -39.58
N GLU A 118 13.59 31.82 -38.58
CA GLU A 118 12.13 31.57 -38.62
C GLU A 118 11.28 32.79 -39.02
N SER A 119 11.90 33.85 -39.56
CA SER A 119 11.20 34.96 -40.20
C SER A 119 10.91 34.75 -41.70
N PHE A 120 11.21 33.58 -42.27
CA PHE A 120 10.92 33.28 -43.68
C PHE A 120 10.30 31.90 -43.88
N ARG A 121 8.98 31.80 -43.67
CA ARG A 121 8.01 31.23 -44.64
C ARG A 121 6.65 30.99 -43.98
N VAL A 122 5.79 31.99 -44.09
CA VAL A 122 4.36 31.76 -44.32
C VAL A 122 4.20 31.68 -45.84
N ASP A 123 3.70 30.56 -46.36
CA ASP A 123 2.50 30.53 -47.21
C ASP A 123 2.31 29.21 -47.99
N HIS A 124 1.03 28.88 -48.07
CA HIS A 124 0.32 28.19 -49.15
C HIS A 124 0.29 26.65 -49.31
N HIS A 125 -0.96 26.19 -49.19
CA HIS A 125 -1.72 25.33 -50.11
C HIS A 125 -1.32 23.86 -50.32
N GLY A 126 -2.31 23.00 -50.05
CA GLY A 126 -3.05 22.39 -51.17
C GLY A 126 -3.03 20.86 -51.25
N SER A 127 -4.23 20.28 -51.09
CA SER A 127 -4.79 19.04 -51.71
C SER A 127 -3.89 17.79 -51.81
N ASN A 128 -4.33 16.57 -51.53
CA ASN A 128 -5.42 15.86 -52.21
C ASN A 128 -5.46 14.39 -51.70
N GLN A 129 -6.67 13.83 -51.60
CA GLN A 129 -7.13 12.47 -52.04
C GLN A 129 -6.20 11.24 -51.88
N LYS A 130 -6.60 10.02 -51.51
CA LYS A 130 -7.81 9.17 -51.65
C LYS A 130 -7.47 7.86 -50.88
N SER A 131 -8.32 7.08 -50.21
CA SER A 131 -9.44 6.22 -50.67
C SER A 131 -9.86 5.37 -49.43
N SER A 132 -11.13 5.34 -48.99
CA SER A 132 -12.20 4.33 -49.26
C SER A 132 -11.72 2.86 -49.20
N ALA A 133 -12.36 1.89 -48.54
CA ALA A 133 -13.79 1.64 -48.32
C ALA A 133 -13.96 0.54 -47.22
N SER A 134 -14.93 0.63 -46.29
CA SER A 134 -16.29 0.04 -46.30
C SER A 134 -16.46 -1.37 -45.66
N ARG A 135 -17.30 -1.38 -44.62
CA ARG A 135 -18.09 -2.41 -43.86
C ARG A 135 -18.72 -3.57 -44.68
N PRO A 136 -19.45 -4.60 -44.12
CA PRO A 136 -20.22 -4.69 -42.84
C PRO A 136 -20.12 -6.04 -42.04
N VAL A 137 -20.38 -6.09 -40.71
CA VAL A 137 -21.64 -6.33 -39.92
C VAL A 137 -22.35 -7.69 -40.11
N HIS A 138 -22.45 -8.47 -39.03
CA HIS A 138 -23.58 -9.31 -38.50
C HIS A 138 -23.13 -9.79 -37.10
N LYS A 139 -23.72 -9.50 -35.92
CA LYS A 139 -25.08 -9.55 -35.33
C LYS A 139 -25.52 -10.96 -34.91
N GLU A 140 -25.55 -11.24 -33.60
CA GLU A 140 -26.60 -11.94 -32.79
C GLU A 140 -26.05 -12.24 -31.37
N GLN A 141 -26.59 -11.65 -30.29
CA GLN A 141 -27.68 -12.13 -29.40
C GLN A 141 -27.25 -13.34 -28.55
N ASN A 142 -26.99 -13.16 -27.24
CA ASN A 142 -27.92 -13.08 -26.09
C ASN A 142 -27.88 -14.42 -25.31
N ASP A 143 -27.45 -14.39 -24.05
CA ASP A 143 -28.30 -14.67 -22.88
C ASP A 143 -27.49 -15.06 -21.63
N ALA A 144 -27.97 -14.54 -20.49
CA ALA A 144 -27.46 -14.75 -19.16
C ALA A 144 -28.00 -16.05 -18.54
N PHE A 145 -27.20 -16.76 -17.74
CA PHE A 145 -27.73 -17.56 -16.62
C PHE A 145 -26.67 -17.94 -15.56
N VAL A 146 -27.05 -17.76 -14.30
CA VAL A 146 -26.55 -18.36 -13.04
C VAL A 146 -27.85 -18.65 -12.24
N PRO A 147 -28.03 -19.66 -11.35
CA PRO A 147 -27.07 -20.56 -10.67
C PRO A 147 -27.49 -22.07 -10.59
N GLY A 148 -26.57 -22.91 -10.09
CA GLY A 148 -26.90 -23.82 -8.98
C GLY A 148 -27.08 -25.33 -9.22
N LEU A 149 -26.27 -26.08 -8.46
CA LEU A 149 -26.60 -27.33 -7.73
C LEU A 149 -26.50 -28.70 -8.43
N ALA A 150 -25.47 -29.43 -8.00
CA ALA A 150 -25.39 -30.87 -7.71
C ALA A 150 -26.07 -31.89 -8.65
N SER A 151 -25.25 -32.75 -9.27
CA SER A 151 -25.51 -34.20 -9.27
C SER A 151 -24.28 -35.01 -9.69
N ALA A 152 -24.06 -36.08 -8.93
CA ALA A 152 -23.25 -37.28 -9.14
C ALA A 152 -22.70 -37.57 -10.56
N LEU A 153 -21.43 -37.96 -10.61
CA LEU A 153 -20.81 -38.68 -11.72
C LEU A 153 -21.30 -40.14 -11.78
N PRO A 154 -21.71 -40.68 -12.94
CA PRO A 154 -21.74 -42.11 -13.21
C PRO A 154 -20.59 -42.48 -14.17
N GLU A 155 -19.44 -42.91 -13.64
CA GLU A 155 -18.29 -43.39 -14.43
C GLU A 155 -18.19 -44.92 -14.52
N THR A 156 -19.26 -45.67 -14.26
CA THR A 156 -19.19 -47.15 -14.20
C THR A 156 -19.55 -47.89 -15.48
N ASP A 157 -20.16 -47.24 -16.48
CA ASP A 157 -20.77 -47.97 -17.61
C ASP A 157 -19.95 -47.95 -18.90
N ILE A 158 -19.13 -46.93 -19.12
CA ILE A 158 -18.26 -46.86 -20.33
C ILE A 158 -17.12 -47.89 -20.24
N PHE A 159 -16.58 -48.12 -19.05
CA PHE A 159 -15.47 -49.05 -18.85
C PHE A 159 -15.93 -50.52 -18.94
N LYS A 160 -17.16 -50.84 -18.49
CA LYS A 160 -17.70 -52.21 -18.57
C LYS A 160 -17.98 -52.64 -20.01
N ASN A 161 -18.59 -51.77 -20.82
CA ASN A 161 -18.94 -52.10 -22.21
C ASN A 161 -17.70 -52.20 -23.13
N THR A 162 -16.66 -51.42 -22.84
CA THR A 162 -15.38 -51.49 -23.56
C THR A 162 -14.59 -52.76 -23.21
N ILE A 163 -14.66 -53.22 -21.95
CA ILE A 163 -14.01 -54.48 -21.54
C ILE A 163 -14.78 -55.69 -22.09
N HIS A 164 -16.11 -55.65 -22.13
CA HIS A 164 -16.91 -56.78 -22.61
C HIS A 164 -16.68 -57.05 -24.11
N THR A 165 -16.69 -56.01 -24.93
CA THR A 165 -16.45 -56.11 -26.38
C THR A 165 -15.02 -56.50 -26.73
N PHE A 166 -14.04 -56.13 -25.90
CA PHE A 166 -12.65 -56.57 -26.05
C PHE A 166 -12.46 -58.05 -25.67
N ARG A 167 -13.15 -58.51 -24.62
CA ARG A 167 -13.13 -59.91 -24.16
C ARG A 167 -13.76 -60.86 -25.18
N GLU A 168 -14.84 -60.44 -25.84
CA GLU A 168 -15.51 -61.20 -26.90
C GLU A 168 -14.61 -61.37 -28.14
N LYS A 169 -13.91 -60.32 -28.55
CA LYS A 169 -12.97 -60.36 -29.68
C LYS A 169 -11.71 -61.18 -29.39
N ILE A 170 -11.23 -61.19 -28.15
CA ILE A 170 -10.09 -62.03 -27.74
C ILE A 170 -10.46 -63.52 -27.72
N HIS A 171 -11.69 -63.87 -27.33
CA HIS A 171 -12.16 -65.25 -27.35
C HIS A 171 -12.22 -65.84 -28.77
N ILE A 172 -12.72 -65.08 -29.75
CA ILE A 172 -12.80 -65.53 -31.16
C ILE A 172 -11.40 -65.70 -31.78
N LEU A 173 -10.43 -64.89 -31.37
CA LEU A 173 -9.03 -65.02 -31.79
C LEU A 173 -8.32 -66.21 -31.12
N SER A 174 -8.75 -66.63 -29.93
CA SER A 174 -8.15 -67.73 -29.18
C SER A 174 -8.49 -69.12 -29.73
N GLU A 175 -9.62 -69.29 -30.41
CA GLU A 175 -10.03 -70.59 -30.99
C GLU A 175 -9.30 -70.92 -32.32
N ARG A 176 -8.71 -69.92 -32.99
CA ARG A 176 -8.09 -70.09 -34.32
C ARG A 176 -6.57 -70.29 -34.29
N MET A 177 -5.93 -70.14 -33.12
CA MET A 177 -4.50 -70.39 -32.95
C MET A 177 -4.29 -71.29 -31.73
N GLY A 178 -4.12 -72.58 -31.99
CA GLY A 178 -3.71 -73.56 -31.00
C GLY A 178 -2.29 -73.28 -30.49
N TRP A 179 -2.19 -72.39 -29.51
CA TRP A 179 -0.98 -72.08 -28.77
C TRP A 179 -1.21 -72.48 -27.32
N GLN A 180 -0.24 -73.19 -26.74
CA GLN A 180 -0.37 -73.82 -25.42
C GLN A 180 -0.91 -72.85 -24.35
N ASN A 181 -1.92 -73.33 -23.62
CA ASN A 181 -2.76 -72.65 -22.62
C ASN A 181 -2.02 -71.91 -21.48
N GLY A 182 -0.69 -71.97 -21.42
CA GLY A 182 0.15 -71.25 -20.46
C GLY A 182 0.54 -69.84 -20.90
N LEU A 183 0.86 -69.63 -22.18
CA LEU A 183 1.44 -68.35 -22.66
C LEU A 183 0.39 -67.23 -22.71
N VAL A 184 -0.82 -67.53 -23.19
CA VAL A 184 -1.95 -66.57 -23.21
C VAL A 184 -2.37 -66.17 -21.80
N LYS A 185 -2.48 -67.13 -20.87
CA LYS A 185 -2.80 -66.86 -19.47
C LYS A 185 -1.73 -66.02 -18.77
N PHE A 186 -0.45 -66.22 -19.12
CA PHE A 186 0.66 -65.43 -18.57
C PHE A 186 0.61 -63.98 -19.05
N VAL A 187 0.27 -63.75 -20.33
CA VAL A 187 0.09 -62.41 -20.88
C VAL A 187 -1.11 -61.69 -20.25
N GLU A 188 -2.24 -62.39 -20.06
CA GLU A 188 -3.41 -61.83 -19.37
C GLU A 188 -3.12 -61.48 -17.90
N TRP A 189 -2.43 -62.35 -17.17
CA TRP A 189 -2.00 -62.07 -15.80
C TRP A 189 -0.99 -60.91 -15.74
N GLY A 190 -0.04 -60.86 -16.67
CA GLY A 190 0.93 -59.77 -16.80
C GLY A 190 0.28 -58.43 -17.09
N ALA A 191 -0.70 -58.40 -18.00
CA ALA A 191 -1.49 -57.21 -18.31
C ALA A 191 -2.37 -56.78 -17.12
N GLY A 192 -3.02 -57.73 -16.45
CA GLY A 192 -3.80 -57.48 -15.23
C GLY A 192 -2.96 -56.92 -14.09
N LEU A 193 -1.78 -57.50 -13.85
CA LEU A 193 -0.82 -57.03 -12.84
C LEU A 193 -0.28 -55.64 -13.19
N TYR A 194 0.03 -55.37 -14.45
CA TYR A 194 0.44 -54.04 -14.91
C TYR A 194 -0.64 -52.98 -14.67
N VAL A 195 -1.90 -53.29 -14.99
CA VAL A 195 -3.04 -52.40 -14.72
C VAL A 195 -3.20 -52.15 -13.21
N LEU A 196 -3.13 -53.20 -12.38
CA LEU A 196 -3.18 -53.06 -10.92
C LEU A 196 -2.02 -52.21 -10.36
N LEU A 197 -0.80 -52.39 -10.86
CA LEU A 197 0.36 -51.57 -10.48
C LEU A 197 0.19 -50.10 -10.91
N LYS A 198 -0.39 -49.85 -12.10
CA LYS A 198 -0.72 -48.50 -12.57
C LYS A 198 -1.81 -47.85 -11.72
N ILE A 199 -2.87 -48.57 -11.37
CA ILE A 199 -3.94 -48.10 -10.49
C ILE A 199 -3.39 -47.82 -9.08
N GLY A 200 -2.62 -48.75 -8.51
CA GLY A 200 -1.98 -48.58 -7.20
C GLY A 200 -0.98 -47.41 -7.18
N GLY A 201 -0.23 -47.21 -8.27
CA GLY A 201 0.62 -46.04 -8.48
C GLY A 201 -0.18 -44.74 -8.58
N ALA A 202 -1.29 -44.74 -9.33
CA ALA A 202 -2.19 -43.59 -9.45
C ALA A 202 -2.86 -43.24 -8.11
N TYR A 203 -3.28 -44.24 -7.34
CA TYR A 203 -3.84 -44.08 -6.00
C TYR A 203 -2.83 -43.46 -5.04
N ARG A 204 -1.59 -44.00 -5.00
CA ARG A 204 -0.50 -43.43 -4.18
C ARG A 204 -0.21 -41.97 -4.56
N ARG A 205 -0.15 -41.64 -5.85
CA ARG A 205 0.03 -40.25 -6.32
C ARG A 205 -1.13 -39.34 -5.92
N ARG A 206 -2.38 -39.80 -6.04
CA ARG A 206 -3.58 -39.04 -5.61
C ARG A 206 -3.57 -38.81 -4.10
N ARG A 207 -3.16 -39.80 -3.30
CA ARG A 207 -3.03 -39.67 -1.84
C ARG A 207 -1.93 -38.67 -1.45
N ALA A 208 -0.77 -38.75 -2.10
CA ALA A 208 0.34 -37.81 -1.86
C ALA A 208 -0.04 -36.37 -2.23
N PHE A 209 -0.73 -36.17 -3.36
CA PHE A 209 -1.25 -34.85 -3.74
C PHE A 209 -2.24 -34.27 -2.72
N ARG A 210 -3.16 -35.10 -2.19
CA ARG A 210 -4.08 -34.68 -1.12
C ARG A 210 -3.34 -34.25 0.14
N LYS A 211 -2.28 -34.98 0.54
CA LYS A 211 -1.44 -34.60 1.67
C LYS A 211 -0.71 -33.28 1.41
N ALA A 212 -0.16 -33.06 0.21
CA ALA A 212 0.48 -31.81 -0.16
C ALA A 212 -0.49 -30.62 -0.06
N LEU A 213 -1.73 -30.76 -0.57
CA LEU A 213 -2.77 -29.74 -0.42
C LEU A 213 -3.09 -29.44 1.04
N GLN A 214 -3.24 -30.47 1.88
CA GLN A 214 -3.50 -30.27 3.32
C GLN A 214 -2.35 -29.55 4.01
N THR A 215 -1.10 -29.86 3.67
CA THR A 215 0.07 -29.15 4.19
C THR A 215 0.03 -27.67 3.82
N GLY A 216 -0.26 -27.34 2.56
CA GLY A 216 -0.39 -25.94 2.11
C GLY A 216 -1.53 -25.21 2.80
N LYS A 217 -2.70 -25.84 2.94
CA LYS A 217 -3.84 -25.26 3.64
C LYS A 217 -3.53 -24.95 5.11
N ARG A 218 -2.90 -25.88 5.84
CA ARG A 218 -2.50 -25.65 7.23
C ARG A 218 -1.56 -24.47 7.40
N LEU A 219 -0.63 -24.28 6.46
CA LEU A 219 0.25 -23.10 6.48
C LEU A 219 -0.55 -21.82 6.28
N ILE A 220 -1.46 -21.79 5.30
CA ILE A 220 -2.34 -20.65 5.04
C ILE A 220 -3.19 -20.35 6.29
N ASP A 221 -3.78 -21.37 6.92
CA ASP A 221 -4.59 -21.22 8.13
C ASP A 221 -3.76 -20.64 9.29
N SER A 222 -2.52 -21.10 9.46
CA SER A 222 -1.62 -20.58 10.52
C SER A 222 -1.22 -19.11 10.32
N LEU A 223 -1.35 -18.61 9.10
CA LEU A 223 -1.01 -17.24 8.71
C LEU A 223 -2.26 -16.41 8.37
N ALA A 224 -3.46 -16.91 8.67
CA ALA A 224 -4.73 -16.30 8.28
C ALA A 224 -4.84 -14.82 8.71
N ASP A 225 -4.56 -14.52 9.99
CA ASP A 225 -4.64 -13.15 10.52
C ASP A 225 -3.72 -12.18 9.76
N ARG A 226 -2.49 -12.63 9.46
CA ARG A 226 -1.50 -11.83 8.72
C ARG A 226 -1.94 -11.61 7.27
N LEU A 227 -2.48 -12.63 6.63
CA LEU A 227 -2.99 -12.56 5.26
C LEU A 227 -4.20 -11.63 5.15
N GLN A 228 -5.11 -11.67 6.11
CA GLN A 228 -6.28 -10.77 6.17
C GLN A 228 -5.87 -9.31 6.33
N ILE A 229 -4.93 -9.02 7.24
CA ILE A 229 -4.38 -7.66 7.43
C ILE A 229 -3.70 -7.19 6.13
N ARG A 230 -2.85 -8.02 5.53
CA ARG A 230 -2.16 -7.68 4.27
C ARG A 230 -3.14 -7.44 3.12
N ARG A 231 -4.21 -8.24 3.01
CA ARG A 231 -5.28 -8.03 2.03
C ARG A 231 -5.93 -6.66 2.21
N LYS A 232 -6.27 -6.26 3.44
CA LYS A 232 -6.84 -4.92 3.73
C LYS A 232 -5.88 -3.77 3.38
N GLN A 233 -4.57 -3.98 3.53
CA GLN A 233 -3.55 -2.96 3.19
C GLN A 233 -3.31 -2.82 1.69
N LEU A 234 -3.43 -3.92 0.93
CA LEU A 234 -3.05 -3.96 -0.49
C LEU A 234 -4.24 -3.81 -1.44
N VAL A 235 -5.46 -4.08 -0.98
CA VAL A 235 -6.70 -3.90 -1.74
C VAL A 235 -7.34 -2.57 -1.31
N PHE A 236 -7.45 -1.64 -2.25
CA PHE A 236 -8.00 -0.30 -2.00
C PHE A 236 -8.92 0.13 -3.14
N GLN A 237 -9.82 1.08 -2.86
CA GLN A 237 -10.63 1.74 -3.88
C GLN A 237 -9.90 3.00 -4.36
N ASN A 238 -9.83 3.19 -5.67
CA ASN A 238 -9.28 4.42 -6.25
C ASN A 238 -10.32 5.56 -6.22
N ALA A 239 -9.91 6.75 -6.67
CA ALA A 239 -10.77 7.94 -6.73
C ALA A 239 -12.07 7.76 -7.56
N TYR A 240 -12.14 6.71 -8.39
CA TYR A 240 -13.26 6.40 -9.26
C TYR A 240 -14.15 5.26 -8.70
N GLY A 241 -13.89 4.80 -7.48
CA GLY A 241 -14.64 3.70 -6.84
C GLY A 241 -14.27 2.29 -7.32
N THR A 242 -13.30 2.15 -8.24
CA THR A 242 -12.82 0.85 -8.71
C THR A 242 -11.90 0.23 -7.66
N THR A 243 -12.16 -1.03 -7.30
CA THR A 243 -11.29 -1.77 -6.36
C THR A 243 -10.07 -2.32 -7.10
N ILE A 244 -8.87 -1.94 -6.64
CA ILE A 244 -7.59 -2.33 -7.24
C ILE A 244 -7.00 -3.54 -6.50
N TYR A 245 -6.65 -4.59 -7.25
CA TYR A 245 -6.13 -5.86 -6.71
C TYR A 245 -4.68 -6.18 -7.12
N ASP A 246 -4.02 -5.34 -7.93
CA ASP A 246 -2.73 -5.69 -8.55
C ASP A 246 -1.64 -6.01 -7.52
N LYS A 247 -1.53 -5.18 -6.48
CA LYS A 247 -0.59 -5.39 -5.38
C LYS A 247 -0.92 -6.66 -4.59
N TRP A 248 -2.20 -6.94 -4.38
CA TRP A 248 -2.64 -8.18 -3.72
C TRP A 248 -2.33 -9.42 -4.56
N ASN A 249 -2.56 -9.37 -5.87
CA ASN A 249 -2.26 -10.49 -6.78
C ASN A 249 -0.75 -10.79 -6.86
N LYS A 250 0.08 -9.75 -6.81
CA LYS A 250 1.54 -9.89 -6.72
C LYS A 250 1.93 -10.55 -5.39
N GLU A 251 1.40 -10.07 -4.27
CA GLU A 251 1.66 -10.63 -2.93
C GLU A 251 1.30 -12.11 -2.87
N LYS A 252 0.14 -12.52 -3.40
CA LYS A 252 -0.25 -13.93 -3.49
C LYS A 252 0.78 -14.78 -4.24
N SER A 253 1.26 -14.28 -5.38
CA SER A 253 2.24 -14.99 -6.20
C SER A 253 3.58 -15.15 -5.46
N ASP A 254 4.02 -14.11 -4.76
CA ASP A 254 5.25 -14.12 -3.97
C ASP A 254 5.12 -15.03 -2.74
N PHE A 255 3.99 -15.00 -2.04
CA PHE A 255 3.68 -15.88 -0.91
C PHE A 255 3.75 -17.36 -1.32
N MET A 256 3.16 -17.73 -2.46
CA MET A 256 3.23 -19.11 -2.95
C MET A 256 4.67 -19.55 -3.21
N LYS A 257 5.47 -18.71 -3.86
CA LYS A 257 6.87 -19.02 -4.20
C LYS A 257 7.81 -19.04 -3.00
N ARG A 258 7.58 -18.21 -2.00
CA ARG A 258 8.46 -18.06 -0.83
C ARG A 258 8.05 -19.00 0.30
N GLU A 259 6.80 -18.88 0.75
CA GLU A 259 6.33 -19.57 1.95
C GLU A 259 5.85 -20.99 1.62
N VAL A 260 4.96 -21.14 0.63
CA VAL A 260 4.36 -22.44 0.31
C VAL A 260 5.35 -23.37 -0.34
N TYR A 261 6.18 -22.90 -1.27
CA TYR A 261 7.23 -23.72 -1.88
C TYR A 261 8.24 -24.21 -0.85
N ALA A 262 8.73 -23.33 0.04
CA ALA A 262 9.66 -23.72 1.11
C ALA A 262 9.04 -24.78 2.05
N CYS A 263 7.75 -24.62 2.38
CA CYS A 263 7.00 -25.61 3.15
C CYS A 263 6.88 -26.96 2.42
N PHE A 264 6.62 -26.93 1.12
CA PHE A 264 6.52 -28.12 0.28
C PHE A 264 7.86 -28.83 0.14
N ALA A 265 8.95 -28.08 -0.01
CA ALA A 265 10.30 -28.63 -0.09
C ALA A 265 10.68 -29.36 1.20
N LYS A 266 10.43 -28.73 2.34
CA LYS A 266 10.65 -29.37 3.65
C LYS A 266 9.82 -30.65 3.85
N ALA A 267 8.63 -30.71 3.25
CA ALA A 267 7.72 -31.85 3.36
C ALA A 267 7.89 -32.91 2.24
N GLY A 268 8.81 -32.71 1.28
CA GLY A 268 9.03 -33.63 0.15
C GLY A 268 7.93 -33.63 -0.91
N TYR A 269 7.25 -32.50 -1.09
CA TYR A 269 6.12 -32.33 -2.00
C TYR A 269 6.37 -31.33 -3.15
N GLU A 270 7.62 -30.94 -3.47
CA GLU A 270 7.89 -29.89 -4.49
C GLU A 270 7.26 -30.22 -5.85
N LYS A 271 7.31 -31.50 -6.25
CA LYS A 271 6.72 -32.00 -7.50
C LYS A 271 5.21 -31.76 -7.65
N TYR A 272 4.52 -31.45 -6.56
CA TYR A 272 3.09 -31.15 -6.56
C TYR A 272 2.79 -29.65 -6.52
N PHE A 273 3.80 -28.79 -6.36
CA PHE A 273 3.64 -27.34 -6.22
C PHE A 273 2.82 -26.75 -7.35
N GLU A 274 3.27 -26.86 -8.60
CA GLU A 274 2.58 -26.32 -9.78
C GLU A 274 1.12 -26.77 -9.89
N LYS A 275 0.86 -28.05 -9.59
CA LYS A 275 -0.49 -28.60 -9.64
C LYS A 275 -1.37 -28.15 -8.46
N ALA A 276 -0.78 -27.86 -7.31
CA ALA A 276 -1.48 -27.44 -6.10
C ALA A 276 -1.73 -25.93 -6.05
N THR A 277 -0.87 -25.13 -6.68
CA THR A 277 -0.90 -23.66 -6.68
C THR A 277 -2.27 -23.06 -6.96
N PRO A 278 -3.00 -23.41 -8.05
CA PRO A 278 -4.29 -22.79 -8.32
C PRO A 278 -5.32 -23.08 -7.21
N LEU A 279 -5.33 -24.30 -6.67
CA LEU A 279 -6.25 -24.70 -5.60
C LEU A 279 -5.92 -23.99 -4.27
N LEU A 280 -4.64 -23.79 -3.99
CA LEU A 280 -4.19 -23.10 -2.79
C LEU A 280 -4.38 -21.59 -2.88
N LEU A 281 -4.25 -20.99 -4.06
CA LEU A 281 -4.55 -19.57 -4.29
C LEU A 281 -6.04 -19.28 -4.06
N THR A 282 -6.95 -20.13 -4.56
CA THR A 282 -8.38 -20.01 -4.28
C THR A 282 -8.67 -20.12 -2.78
N TYR A 283 -8.03 -21.08 -2.10
CA TYR A 283 -8.19 -21.23 -0.66
C TYR A 283 -7.63 -20.03 0.12
N LEU A 284 -6.49 -19.50 -0.31
CA LEU A 284 -5.88 -18.30 0.25
C LEU A 284 -6.80 -17.10 0.14
N ASP A 285 -7.40 -16.86 -1.05
CA ASP A 285 -8.41 -15.80 -1.21
C ASP A 285 -9.60 -16.03 -0.28
N GLN A 286 -10.10 -17.27 -0.16
CA GLN A 286 -11.18 -17.57 0.78
C GLN A 286 -10.81 -17.17 2.22
N VAL A 287 -9.62 -17.55 2.70
CA VAL A 287 -9.16 -17.22 4.06
C VAL A 287 -8.92 -15.72 4.25
N ALA A 288 -8.33 -15.05 3.26
CA ALA A 288 -7.98 -13.64 3.33
C ALA A 288 -9.22 -12.71 3.26
N PHE A 289 -10.30 -13.15 2.64
CA PHE A 289 -11.56 -12.40 2.53
C PHE A 289 -12.61 -12.85 3.55
N THR A 290 -12.39 -13.97 4.25
CA THR A 290 -13.21 -14.31 5.42
C THR A 290 -12.91 -13.29 6.50
N GLU A 291 -13.90 -12.47 6.87
CA GLU A 291 -13.74 -11.58 8.01
C GLU A 291 -13.51 -12.43 9.27
N PRO A 292 -12.52 -12.07 10.13
CA PRO A 292 -12.37 -12.76 11.39
C PRO A 292 -13.71 -12.70 12.12
N ARG A 293 -14.19 -13.85 12.61
CA ARG A 293 -15.48 -13.99 13.30
C ARG A 293 -15.62 -12.80 14.23
N ALA A 294 -16.61 -11.95 13.97
CA ALA A 294 -16.84 -10.72 14.72
C ALA A 294 -16.66 -11.05 16.20
N VAL A 295 -15.60 -10.51 16.79
CA VAL A 295 -15.48 -10.48 18.25
C VAL A 295 -16.78 -9.85 18.69
N PRO A 296 -17.57 -10.48 19.60
CA PRO A 296 -18.86 -9.94 19.99
C PRO A 296 -18.64 -8.47 20.32
N VAL A 297 -19.26 -7.60 19.52
CA VAL A 297 -19.16 -6.15 19.69
C VAL A 297 -19.53 -5.92 21.15
N LYS A 298 -18.55 -5.54 21.97
CA LYS A 298 -18.87 -5.11 23.33
C LYS A 298 -19.82 -3.94 23.11
N SER A 299 -21.07 -4.12 23.53
CA SER A 299 -22.07 -3.06 23.55
C SER A 299 -21.60 -2.03 24.58
N SER A 300 -20.60 -1.23 24.24
CA SER A 300 -20.21 -0.09 25.05
C SER A 300 -21.16 1.07 24.76
N ASN A 301 -21.58 1.72 25.83
CA ASN A 301 -22.36 2.94 25.73
C ASN A 301 -21.38 4.12 25.77
N PRO A 302 -21.27 4.95 24.70
CA PRO A 302 -20.39 6.12 24.70
C PRO A 302 -20.82 7.21 25.70
N ASP A 303 -22.00 7.07 26.32
CA ASP A 303 -22.53 8.05 27.26
C ASP A 303 -21.95 7.94 28.67
N ILE A 304 -21.44 6.77 29.05
CA ILE A 304 -20.95 6.44 30.39
C ILE A 304 -19.57 5.78 30.24
N TYR A 305 -18.57 6.34 30.91
CA TYR A 305 -17.24 5.73 30.92
C TYR A 305 -17.28 4.33 31.53
N SER A 306 -16.64 3.37 30.86
CA SER A 306 -16.35 2.05 31.39
C SER A 306 -14.91 1.67 31.01
N PRO A 307 -14.11 1.10 31.92
CA PRO A 307 -12.75 0.66 31.60
C PRO A 307 -12.70 -0.42 30.50
N ASP A 308 -13.82 -1.12 30.30
CA ASP A 308 -13.97 -2.18 29.30
C ASP A 308 -14.61 -1.71 27.99
N MET A 309 -14.85 -0.40 27.82
CA MET A 309 -15.46 0.15 26.62
C MET A 309 -14.55 0.03 25.41
N ASP A 310 -15.14 0.03 24.22
CA ASP A 310 -14.38 0.09 22.99
C ASP A 310 -13.59 1.42 22.87
N PRO A 311 -12.34 1.42 22.37
CA PRO A 311 -11.56 2.65 22.20
C PRO A 311 -12.28 3.76 21.40
N PHE A 312 -13.06 3.41 20.37
CA PHE A 312 -13.83 4.38 19.60
C PHE A 312 -14.98 4.97 20.43
N ASP A 313 -15.59 4.18 21.33
CA ASP A 313 -16.57 4.71 22.28
C ASP A 313 -15.91 5.63 23.33
N TYR A 314 -14.65 5.37 23.71
CA TYR A 314 -13.91 6.24 24.62
C TYR A 314 -13.62 7.62 23.99
N GLU A 315 -13.30 7.65 22.69
CA GLU A 315 -13.18 8.90 21.93
C GLU A 315 -14.52 9.64 21.88
N ARG A 316 -15.62 8.93 21.58
CA ARG A 316 -16.98 9.50 21.59
C ARG A 316 -17.35 10.05 22.97
N TYR A 317 -16.98 9.36 24.05
CA TYR A 317 -17.16 9.82 25.42
C TYR A 317 -16.39 11.13 25.70
N CYS A 318 -15.12 11.20 25.33
CA CYS A 318 -14.31 12.41 25.49
C CYS A 318 -14.88 13.59 24.68
N ALA A 319 -15.31 13.35 23.43
CA ALA A 319 -15.96 14.35 22.60
C ALA A 319 -17.27 14.85 23.24
N LYS A 320 -18.06 13.95 23.86
CA LYS A 320 -19.26 14.32 24.61
C LYS A 320 -18.95 15.22 25.81
N LEU A 321 -17.88 14.96 26.56
CA LEU A 321 -17.46 15.82 27.67
C LEU A 321 -17.14 17.26 27.21
N LEU A 322 -16.51 17.39 26.04
CA LEU A 322 -16.24 18.69 25.40
C LEU A 322 -17.54 19.37 24.97
N ARG A 323 -18.45 18.64 24.31
CA ARG A 323 -19.77 19.15 23.89
C ARG A 323 -20.62 19.62 25.07
N LYS A 324 -20.60 18.89 26.20
CA LYS A 324 -21.23 19.33 27.47
C LYS A 324 -20.66 20.66 27.98
N SER A 325 -19.43 20.99 27.62
CA SER A 325 -18.78 22.27 27.93
C SER A 325 -19.01 23.33 26.84
N GLY A 326 -19.87 23.07 25.86
CA GLY A 326 -20.22 23.99 24.77
C GLY A 326 -19.16 24.09 23.66
N TRP A 327 -18.26 23.10 23.54
CA TRP A 327 -17.33 23.00 22.41
C TRP A 327 -17.96 22.21 21.27
N GLU A 328 -17.71 22.65 20.05
CA GLU A 328 -17.98 21.84 18.86
C GLU A 328 -16.85 20.83 18.73
N ALA A 329 -17.10 19.56 19.03
CA ALA A 329 -16.09 18.50 18.98
C ALA A 329 -16.47 17.45 17.93
N ILE A 330 -15.54 17.17 17.01
CA ILE A 330 -15.69 16.19 15.92
C ILE A 330 -14.70 15.05 16.18
N VAL A 331 -15.19 13.81 16.20
CA VAL A 331 -14.33 12.61 16.23
C VAL A 331 -13.85 12.37 14.81
N THR A 332 -12.55 12.21 14.62
CA THR A 332 -11.96 11.96 13.30
C THR A 332 -12.21 10.51 12.88
N SER A 333 -12.37 10.25 11.59
CA SER A 333 -12.72 8.91 11.09
C SER A 333 -11.55 7.94 11.19
N GLU A 334 -11.85 6.66 11.43
CA GLU A 334 -10.95 5.51 11.64
C GLU A 334 -9.92 5.24 10.52
N CYS A 335 -10.04 5.94 9.38
CA CYS A 335 -9.18 5.77 8.22
C CYS A 335 -8.53 7.11 7.84
N GLY A 336 -7.33 7.37 8.38
CA GLY A 336 -6.51 8.51 8.00
C GLY A 336 -6.43 9.63 9.04
N ASP A 337 -6.62 9.32 10.32
CA ASP A 337 -6.32 10.26 11.39
C ASP A 337 -4.82 10.58 11.38
N GLN A 338 -4.46 11.82 11.08
CA GLN A 338 -3.07 12.30 11.14
C GLN A 338 -2.60 12.44 12.61
N GLY A 339 -2.91 11.46 13.47
CA GLY A 339 -2.57 11.42 14.91
C GLY A 339 -3.49 12.24 15.82
N ALA A 340 -4.74 12.47 15.44
CA ALA A 340 -5.74 13.07 16.33
C ALA A 340 -7.08 12.36 16.20
N ASP A 341 -7.66 12.05 17.36
CA ASP A 341 -8.96 11.38 17.46
C ASP A 341 -10.10 12.39 17.57
N ILE A 342 -9.84 13.57 18.13
CA ILE A 342 -10.85 14.62 18.28
C ILE A 342 -10.27 15.98 17.92
N VAL A 343 -11.00 16.73 17.11
CA VAL A 343 -10.75 18.15 16.86
C VAL A 343 -11.93 18.94 17.41
N ALA A 344 -11.65 19.89 18.30
CA ALA A 344 -12.66 20.70 18.96
C ALA A 344 -12.44 22.20 18.78
N SER A 345 -13.52 22.93 18.52
CA SER A 345 -13.54 24.38 18.31
C SER A 345 -14.53 25.09 19.24
N LYS A 346 -14.14 26.26 19.75
CA LYS A 346 -15.04 27.18 20.47
C LYS A 346 -14.47 28.60 20.48
N LYS A 347 -15.26 29.58 20.05
CA LYS A 347 -14.89 31.02 20.08
C LYS A 347 -13.48 31.31 19.51
N GLY A 348 -13.16 30.72 18.36
CA GLY A 348 -11.84 30.88 17.71
C GLY A 348 -10.69 30.10 18.36
N LEU A 349 -10.94 29.34 19.44
CA LEU A 349 -9.99 28.39 20.00
C LEU A 349 -10.15 27.05 19.27
N ARG A 350 -9.01 26.41 18.97
CA ARG A 350 -8.96 25.07 18.39
C ARG A 350 -8.08 24.17 19.25
N LEU A 351 -8.65 23.05 19.68
CA LEU A 351 -8.04 22.05 20.55
C LEU A 351 -8.02 20.71 19.82
N VAL A 352 -6.86 20.06 19.78
CA VAL A 352 -6.65 18.76 19.13
C VAL A 352 -6.34 17.71 20.20
N LEU A 353 -7.03 16.57 20.17
CA LEU A 353 -6.87 15.53 21.18
C LEU A 353 -6.47 14.20 20.55
N GLN A 354 -5.61 13.49 21.27
CA GLN A 354 -5.43 12.06 21.13
C GLN A 354 -5.95 11.39 22.42
N CYS A 355 -6.92 10.50 22.28
CA CYS A 355 -7.46 9.67 23.33
C CYS A 355 -6.72 8.33 23.38
N LYS A 356 -6.35 7.86 24.58
CA LYS A 356 -5.78 6.52 24.78
C LYS A 356 -6.50 5.83 25.93
N LEU A 357 -7.23 4.76 25.63
CA LEU A 357 -7.84 3.88 26.64
C LEU A 357 -6.92 2.67 26.89
N TYR A 358 -6.04 2.76 27.89
CA TYR A 358 -5.01 1.75 28.14
C TYR A 358 -5.11 1.12 29.54
N SER A 359 -4.62 -0.11 29.67
CA SER A 359 -4.40 -0.78 30.95
C SER A 359 -3.00 -0.53 31.53
N LYS A 360 -2.10 0.06 30.74
CA LYS A 360 -0.72 0.40 31.11
C LYS A 360 -0.46 1.88 30.91
N ALA A 361 0.62 2.38 31.49
CA ALA A 361 1.01 3.78 31.38
C ALA A 361 1.22 4.22 29.92
N VAL A 362 0.80 5.45 29.61
CA VAL A 362 0.90 6.04 28.27
C VAL A 362 2.34 6.49 27.98
N GLY A 363 2.87 6.05 26.83
CA GLY A 363 4.22 6.33 26.36
C GLY A 363 4.33 7.56 25.44
N ASN A 364 5.54 7.79 24.91
CA ASN A 364 5.87 8.94 24.06
C ASN A 364 5.05 9.00 22.76
N ASP A 365 4.67 7.85 22.20
CA ASP A 365 4.02 7.76 20.89
C ASP A 365 2.74 8.61 20.84
N ALA A 366 1.93 8.59 21.91
CA ALA A 366 0.70 9.38 21.98
C ALA A 366 0.97 10.90 21.94
N VAL A 367 2.07 11.33 22.56
CA VAL A 367 2.50 12.73 22.57
C VAL A 367 3.04 13.13 21.20
N GLN A 368 3.81 12.26 20.54
CA GLN A 368 4.33 12.51 19.19
C GLN A 368 3.22 12.62 18.16
N GLN A 369 2.23 11.73 18.23
CA GLN A 369 1.04 11.73 17.37
C GLN A 369 0.29 13.06 17.48
N VAL A 370 -0.09 13.45 18.69
CA VAL A 370 -0.87 14.68 18.87
C VAL A 370 -0.04 15.95 18.61
N ALA A 371 1.30 15.89 18.77
CA ALA A 371 2.19 16.99 18.38
C ALA A 371 2.13 17.27 16.88
N ALA A 372 2.21 16.22 16.07
CA ALA A 372 2.08 16.32 14.61
C ALA A 372 0.66 16.77 14.23
N ALA A 373 -0.35 16.15 14.84
CA ALA A 373 -1.75 16.45 14.54
C ALA A 373 -2.14 17.89 14.89
N LYS A 374 -1.59 18.44 15.97
CA LYS A 374 -1.76 19.85 16.32
C LYS A 374 -1.42 20.77 15.15
N HIS A 375 -0.31 20.50 14.47
CA HIS A 375 0.12 21.30 13.33
C HIS A 375 -0.78 21.04 12.12
N HIS A 376 -1.05 19.77 11.82
CA HIS A 376 -1.89 19.37 10.70
C HIS A 376 -3.29 20.01 10.75
N TYR A 377 -3.92 20.02 11.92
CA TYR A 377 -5.27 20.57 12.13
C TYR A 377 -5.28 22.04 12.54
N ALA A 378 -4.16 22.77 12.45
CA ALA A 378 -4.04 24.16 12.90
C ALA A 378 -4.56 24.39 14.34
N GLY A 379 -4.30 23.43 15.23
CA GLY A 379 -4.67 23.44 16.63
C GLY A 379 -3.83 24.44 17.43
N ARG A 380 -4.50 25.35 18.14
CA ARG A 380 -3.83 26.25 19.09
C ARG A 380 -3.33 25.49 20.32
N PHE A 381 -4.15 24.56 20.79
CA PHE A 381 -3.87 23.71 21.93
C PHE A 381 -3.92 22.24 21.52
N ALA A 382 -3.18 21.39 22.21
CA ALA A 382 -3.24 19.95 22.02
C ALA A 382 -3.15 19.22 23.36
N ALA A 383 -3.85 18.08 23.47
CA ALA A 383 -3.84 17.27 24.66
C ALA A 383 -3.84 15.77 24.35
N VAL A 384 -3.14 14.99 25.16
CA VAL A 384 -3.40 13.55 25.28
C VAL A 384 -4.38 13.35 26.43
N VAL A 385 -5.43 12.56 26.20
CA VAL A 385 -6.45 12.23 27.20
C VAL A 385 -6.47 10.73 27.42
N SER A 386 -6.33 10.28 28.67
CA SER A 386 -6.27 8.86 29.00
C SER A 386 -6.91 8.56 30.34
N ASN A 387 -7.33 7.31 30.53
CA ASN A 387 -7.69 6.74 31.82
C ASN A 387 -6.46 6.28 32.63
N ALA A 388 -5.31 6.13 31.97
CA ALA A 388 -4.09 5.57 32.55
C ALA A 388 -3.06 6.68 32.88
N PRO A 389 -2.12 6.41 33.80
CA PRO A 389 -1.05 7.35 34.10
C PRO A 389 -0.09 7.51 32.91
N TYR A 390 0.66 8.61 32.88
CA TYR A 390 1.67 8.88 31.87
C TYR A 390 3.07 8.53 32.37
N THR A 391 3.89 7.93 31.51
CA THR A 391 5.30 7.68 31.83
C THR A 391 6.10 8.98 32.00
N ILE A 392 7.20 8.95 32.78
CA ILE A 392 8.07 10.13 32.97
C ILE A 392 8.60 10.69 31.64
N PRO A 393 9.07 9.87 30.67
CA PRO A 393 9.46 10.38 29.35
C PRO A 393 8.31 11.07 28.61
N ALA A 394 7.08 10.55 28.69
CA ALA A 394 5.92 11.15 28.04
C ALA A 394 5.60 12.52 28.63
N GLN A 395 5.69 12.66 29.95
CA GLN A 395 5.52 13.93 30.65
C GLN A 395 6.57 14.97 30.23
N GLN A 396 7.85 14.55 30.15
CA GLN A 396 8.94 15.41 29.69
C GLN A 396 8.72 15.86 28.23
N LEU A 397 8.36 14.94 27.34
CA LEU A 397 8.10 15.23 25.93
C LEU A 397 6.89 16.16 25.74
N ALA A 398 5.83 15.93 26.52
CA ALA A 398 4.63 16.76 26.48
C ALA A 398 4.92 18.20 26.90
N LYS A 399 5.75 18.38 27.94
CA LYS A 399 6.21 19.71 28.38
C LYS A 399 6.96 20.44 27.27
N THR A 400 7.90 19.78 26.59
CA THR A 400 8.67 20.36 25.47
C THR A 400 7.76 20.79 24.31
N ASN A 401 6.77 19.95 23.97
CA ASN A 401 5.85 20.20 22.85
C ASN A 401 4.63 21.06 23.21
N LYS A 402 4.52 21.53 24.47
CA LYS A 402 3.36 22.27 24.99
C LYS A 402 2.05 21.51 24.76
N ILE A 403 2.08 20.21 25.07
CA ILE A 403 0.94 19.29 25.02
C ILE A 403 0.47 19.05 26.45
N PHE A 404 -0.84 19.14 26.66
CA PHE A 404 -1.44 18.83 27.95
C PHE A 404 -1.64 17.32 28.09
N LEU A 405 -1.35 16.79 29.27
CA LEU A 405 -1.64 15.41 29.61
C LEU A 405 -2.78 15.42 30.61
N LEU A 406 -3.90 14.79 30.27
CA LEU A 406 -5.13 14.89 31.04
C LEU A 406 -5.70 13.51 31.31
N HIS A 407 -6.31 13.36 32.48
CA HIS A 407 -7.36 12.38 32.68
C HIS A 407 -8.67 12.89 32.05
N HIS A 408 -9.56 11.99 31.62
CA HIS A 408 -10.84 12.42 31.02
C HIS A 408 -11.71 13.25 31.99
N ASP A 409 -11.61 12.99 33.30
CA ASP A 409 -12.31 13.77 34.33
C ASP A 409 -11.84 15.23 34.39
N GLU A 410 -10.59 15.50 34.01
CA GLU A 410 -10.03 16.84 34.03
C GLU A 410 -10.50 17.68 32.84
N LEU A 411 -11.02 17.04 31.79
CA LEU A 411 -11.24 17.64 30.47
C LEU A 411 -12.19 18.85 30.52
N GLN A 412 -13.31 18.73 31.25
CA GLN A 412 -14.29 19.81 31.38
C GLN A 412 -13.71 21.01 32.15
N SER A 413 -12.98 20.74 33.25
CA SER A 413 -12.34 21.78 34.04
C SER A 413 -11.25 22.49 33.24
N PHE A 414 -10.51 21.74 32.44
CA PHE A 414 -9.42 22.21 31.61
C PHE A 414 -9.92 23.17 30.53
N VAL A 415 -10.95 22.79 29.77
CA VAL A 415 -11.47 23.67 28.71
C VAL A 415 -12.11 24.94 29.25
N ARG A 416 -12.76 24.90 30.42
CA ARG A 416 -13.24 26.11 31.10
C ARG A 416 -12.09 27.06 31.45
N ARG A 417 -10.95 26.53 31.91
CA ARG A 417 -9.75 27.35 32.14
C ARG A 417 -9.22 27.96 30.85
N LEU A 418 -9.15 27.19 29.76
CA LEU A 418 -8.72 27.71 28.45
C LEU A 418 -9.57 28.89 27.96
N GLU A 419 -10.89 28.81 28.15
CA GLU A 419 -11.82 29.88 27.79
C GLU A 419 -11.58 31.16 28.61
N ASN A 420 -11.32 31.02 29.91
CA ASN A 420 -11.03 32.15 30.78
C ASN A 420 -9.71 32.83 30.40
N PHE A 421 -8.67 32.04 30.09
CA PHE A 421 -7.39 32.57 29.63
C PHE A 421 -7.51 33.32 28.29
N ALA A 422 -8.29 32.80 27.35
CA ALA A 422 -8.54 33.47 26.08
C ALA A 422 -9.30 34.79 26.27
N SER A 423 -10.31 34.79 27.14
CA SER A 423 -11.14 35.97 27.42
C SER A 423 -10.34 37.08 28.11
N ALA A 424 -9.40 36.75 28.98
CA ALA A 424 -8.53 37.72 29.65
C ALA A 424 -7.57 38.42 28.68
N ARG A 425 -7.09 37.72 27.65
CA ARG A 425 -6.12 38.24 26.67
C ARG A 425 -6.75 39.10 25.57
N VAL A 426 -8.07 39.12 25.47
CA VAL A 426 -8.82 39.99 24.52
C VAL A 426 -9.17 41.33 25.18
N ARG A 427 -9.08 41.43 26.52
CA ARG A 427 -9.45 42.63 27.29
C ARG A 427 -8.28 43.50 27.73
N GLY A 428 -7.04 43.07 27.49
CA GLY A 428 -5.82 43.82 27.74
C GLY A 428 -4.95 43.76 26.51
#